data_AF-A0A3D6ECV7-F1
#
_entry.id   AF-A0A3D6ECV7-F1
#
_cell.length_a   1.000
_cell.length_b   1.000
_cell.length_c   1.000
_cell.angle_alpha   90.00
_cell.angle_beta   90.00
_cell.angle_gamma   90.00
#
_symmetry.space_group_name_H-M   'P 1'
#
loop_
_entity.id
_entity.type
_entity.pdbx_description
1 polymer ?
#
loop_
_entity_poly.entity_id
_entity_poly.type
_entity_poly.pdbx_seq_one_letter_code
_entity_poly.pdbx_strand_id
1 'polypeptide(L)'
;MKNPTILTLCILWASLSLSFSTTAQNKAKEEPLGTPARYLFPDDYMADPSVHIFEGKVYIYPSHDWESGVTDPEDGNHFNMRDYHVFSTKEPQKGKVTDHGVVLSLEQIPWASRQLWACDVACKDGKYYMYFPAKDKNDIFRLGVAIGEKPYGPFIPQPHPIRGSYSIDPAVFEDDGKYYIYFGGLQGGQLQRYRDNKAQECGIIPGKNEEALPARVARLSDDMFEFAEDPRPVMILDSNGNPLKNGDPHRFFEAAWVHKYNGKYYFSYSTGTSHMLCYAIGDNPYGPFTYTGVILTPVIGWTTHHSICQYKGKWYLFFHDSAPSGGVSYLRSMKVCELEYNPDGTIRTISGETRPTR
;
A
#
# COMPACT_ATOMS: atom_id res chain seq x y z
N MET A 1 103.39 0.20 29.74
CA MET A 1 102.73 0.77 30.94
C MET A 1 101.64 1.74 30.47
N LYS A 2 100.39 1.50 30.90
CA LYS A 2 99.25 2.43 31.05
C LYS A 2 98.80 3.31 29.85
N ASN A 3 97.56 3.03 29.36
CA ASN A 3 96.43 3.86 28.90
C ASN A 3 96.61 5.34 28.47
N PRO A 4 95.63 5.96 27.76
CA PRO A 4 94.69 5.45 26.74
C PRO A 4 94.55 6.41 25.52
N THR A 5 93.89 5.98 24.43
CA THR A 5 93.49 6.86 23.32
C THR A 5 91.98 7.11 23.39
N ILE A 6 91.63 8.38 23.50
CA ILE A 6 90.26 8.93 23.48
C ILE A 6 89.79 8.95 22.02
N LEU A 7 88.65 8.32 21.73
CA LEU A 7 87.93 8.52 20.47
C LEU A 7 86.54 9.09 20.78
N THR A 8 86.37 10.36 20.45
CA THR A 8 85.13 11.13 20.59
C THR A 8 84.15 10.66 19.50
N LEU A 9 83.02 10.07 19.90
CA LEU A 9 81.94 9.67 19.01
C LEU A 9 80.86 10.77 19.00
N CYS A 10 80.64 11.39 17.84
CA CYS A 10 79.55 12.33 17.62
C CYS A 10 78.19 11.62 17.74
N ILE A 11 77.34 12.07 18.67
CA ILE A 11 75.95 11.64 18.79
C ILE A 11 75.10 12.57 17.91
N LEU A 12 74.53 12.05 16.82
CA LEU A 12 73.43 12.70 16.11
C LEU A 12 72.12 12.40 16.82
N TRP A 13 71.45 13.45 17.31
CA TRP A 13 70.05 13.40 17.73
C TRP A 13 69.15 13.36 16.50
N ALA A 14 68.44 12.25 16.30
CA ALA A 14 67.28 12.19 15.40
C ALA A 14 66.01 12.22 16.26
N SER A 15 65.28 13.33 16.19
CA SER A 15 63.96 13.47 16.80
C SER A 15 62.95 12.60 16.04
N LEU A 16 62.43 11.59 16.72
CA LEU A 16 61.36 10.73 16.21
C LEU A 16 60.01 11.40 16.48
N SER A 17 59.44 12.08 15.48
CA SER A 17 58.07 12.59 15.53
C SER A 17 57.08 11.45 15.33
N LEU A 18 56.46 10.99 16.43
CA LEU A 18 55.28 10.12 16.36
C LEU A 18 54.12 10.91 15.73
N SER A 19 53.80 10.57 14.48
CA SER A 19 52.60 11.06 13.81
C SER A 19 51.43 10.17 14.22
N PHE A 20 50.54 10.68 15.08
CA PHE A 20 49.23 10.06 15.31
C PHE A 20 48.41 10.21 14.02
N SER A 21 48.31 9.12 13.25
CA SER A 21 47.36 9.04 12.15
C SER A 21 45.97 8.85 12.77
N THR A 22 45.16 9.91 12.76
CA THR A 22 43.74 9.84 13.04
C THR A 22 43.09 8.99 11.94
N THR A 23 42.74 7.76 12.27
CA THR A 23 41.83 6.96 11.46
C THR A 23 40.48 7.64 11.48
N ALA A 24 40.19 8.41 10.42
CA ALA A 24 38.84 8.85 10.12
C ALA A 24 37.96 7.59 10.06
N GLN A 25 36.99 7.50 10.96
CA GLN A 25 35.88 6.56 10.83
C GLN A 25 35.20 6.87 9.49
N ASN A 26 35.49 6.06 8.48
CA ASN A 26 34.63 5.94 7.31
C ASN A 26 33.28 5.45 7.83
N LYS A 27 32.37 6.38 8.15
CA LYS A 27 30.94 6.10 8.05
C LYS A 27 30.73 5.66 6.62
N ALA A 28 30.56 4.35 6.40
CA ALA A 28 30.01 3.85 5.17
C ALA A 28 28.75 4.69 4.91
N LYS A 29 28.73 5.41 3.78
CA LYS A 29 27.46 5.91 3.25
C LYS A 29 26.62 4.66 3.04
N GLU A 30 25.55 4.52 3.81
CA GLU A 30 24.47 3.61 3.42
C GLU A 30 24.04 4.07 2.03
N GLU A 31 24.43 3.31 1.01
CA GLU A 31 23.85 3.43 -0.33
C GLU A 31 22.33 3.34 -0.15
N PRO A 32 21.54 4.22 -0.80
CA PRO A 32 20.09 4.11 -0.73
C PRO A 32 19.69 2.70 -1.16
N LEU A 33 19.09 1.95 -0.23
CA LEU A 33 18.73 0.57 -0.45
C LEU A 33 17.50 0.52 -1.37
N GLY A 34 17.62 -0.23 -2.47
CA GLY A 34 16.55 -0.42 -3.45
C GLY A 34 16.71 0.43 -4.71
N THR A 35 16.19 -0.07 -5.83
CA THR A 35 16.07 0.70 -7.07
C THR A 35 15.23 1.96 -6.84
N PRO A 36 15.64 3.15 -7.33
CA PRO A 36 14.85 4.37 -7.22
C PRO A 36 13.41 4.16 -7.69
N ALA A 37 12.45 4.76 -6.99
CA ALA A 37 11.05 4.66 -7.37
C ALA A 37 10.81 5.36 -8.72
N ARG A 38 10.13 4.67 -9.63
CA ARG A 38 9.83 5.15 -10.98
C ARG A 38 8.34 5.47 -11.10
N TYR A 39 8.00 6.63 -11.65
CA TYR A 39 6.64 6.94 -12.10
C TYR A 39 6.24 6.08 -13.31
N LEU A 40 5.04 5.50 -13.23
CA LEU A 40 4.57 4.55 -14.22
C LEU A 40 3.85 5.22 -15.40
N PHE A 41 3.11 6.29 -15.13
CA PHE A 41 2.32 6.99 -16.13
C PHE A 41 2.29 8.51 -15.84
N PRO A 42 3.31 9.26 -16.29
CA PRO A 42 3.47 10.68 -15.96
C PRO A 42 2.53 11.62 -16.73
N ASP A 43 1.83 11.10 -17.75
CA ASP A 43 0.96 11.88 -18.61
C ASP A 43 -0.41 12.18 -17.97
N ASP A 44 -0.73 11.54 -16.84
CA ASP A 44 -2.00 11.69 -16.13
C ASP A 44 -1.89 11.38 -14.62
N TYR A 45 -2.97 11.56 -13.85
CA TYR A 45 -3.01 11.33 -12.41
C TYR A 45 -3.69 10.01 -12.05
N MET A 46 -2.88 9.02 -11.69
CA MET A 46 -3.32 7.67 -11.35
C MET A 46 -2.85 7.34 -9.93
N ALA A 47 -3.74 6.85 -9.08
CA ALA A 47 -3.50 6.58 -7.67
C ALA A 47 -3.86 5.15 -7.28
N ASP A 48 -3.65 4.80 -6.01
CA ASP A 48 -4.13 3.54 -5.41
C ASP A 48 -3.88 2.28 -6.26
N PRO A 49 -2.64 1.99 -6.68
CA PRO A 49 -2.38 0.96 -7.68
C PRO A 49 -2.56 -0.44 -7.10
N SER A 50 -3.65 -1.13 -7.44
CA SER A 50 -3.80 -2.57 -7.22
C SER A 50 -3.16 -3.35 -8.37
N VAL A 51 -2.28 -4.30 -8.08
CA VAL A 51 -1.45 -4.97 -9.11
C VAL A 51 -1.54 -6.48 -9.08
N HIS A 52 -1.77 -7.05 -10.26
CA HIS A 52 -1.89 -8.50 -10.46
C HIS A 52 -1.10 -8.99 -11.67
N ILE A 53 -0.70 -10.26 -11.60
CA ILE A 53 -0.04 -10.94 -12.73
C ILE A 53 -1.05 -11.78 -13.48
N PHE A 54 -1.53 -11.26 -14.60
CA PHE A 54 -2.42 -11.96 -15.51
C PHE A 54 -1.77 -12.12 -16.87
N GLU A 55 -2.01 -13.25 -17.56
CA GLU A 55 -1.49 -13.50 -18.91
C GLU A 55 0.04 -13.28 -19.03
N GLY A 56 0.80 -13.52 -17.95
CA GLY A 56 2.24 -13.32 -17.88
C GLY A 56 2.70 -11.86 -17.93
N LYS A 57 1.82 -10.89 -17.64
CA LYS A 57 2.13 -9.46 -17.56
C LYS A 57 1.69 -8.88 -16.22
N VAL A 58 2.26 -7.74 -15.87
CA VAL A 58 1.79 -6.90 -14.77
C VAL A 58 0.58 -6.12 -15.28
N TYR A 59 -0.57 -6.25 -14.62
CA TYR A 59 -1.74 -5.41 -14.79
C TYR A 59 -1.93 -4.53 -13.56
N ILE A 60 -2.29 -3.26 -13.77
CA ILE A 60 -2.40 -2.25 -12.72
C ILE A 60 -3.80 -1.63 -12.82
N TYR A 61 -4.50 -1.59 -11.69
CA TYR A 61 -5.87 -1.12 -11.53
C TYR A 61 -5.88 0.07 -10.56
N PRO A 62 -5.51 1.27 -11.03
CA PRO A 62 -5.48 2.46 -10.20
C PRO A 62 -6.84 3.17 -10.13
N SER A 63 -7.01 4.03 -9.13
CA SER A 63 -7.96 5.15 -9.19
C SER A 63 -7.51 6.18 -10.22
N HIS A 64 -8.45 6.84 -10.89
CA HIS A 64 -8.16 7.97 -11.80
C HIS A 64 -8.52 9.31 -11.14
N ASP A 65 -7.49 9.98 -10.62
CA ASP A 65 -7.61 11.30 -10.02
C ASP A 65 -7.85 12.37 -11.10
N TRP A 66 -8.62 13.41 -10.79
CA TRP A 66 -8.84 14.52 -11.71
C TRP A 66 -9.19 15.82 -10.99
N GLU A 67 -8.97 16.95 -11.66
CA GLU A 67 -9.30 18.28 -11.15
C GLU A 67 -10.81 18.52 -11.21
N SER A 68 -11.53 18.04 -10.20
CA SER A 68 -13.00 18.08 -10.17
C SER A 68 -13.59 19.45 -9.80
N GLY A 69 -12.77 20.38 -9.30
CA GLY A 69 -13.19 21.64 -8.71
C GLY A 69 -13.74 21.53 -7.27
N VAL A 70 -13.92 20.31 -6.75
CA VAL A 70 -14.24 20.07 -5.33
C VAL A 70 -12.95 20.11 -4.52
N THR A 71 -12.77 21.15 -3.70
CA THR A 71 -11.54 21.35 -2.91
C THR A 71 -11.71 21.05 -1.43
N ASP A 72 -12.95 20.86 -0.97
CA ASP A 72 -13.26 20.58 0.44
C ASP A 72 -12.70 19.21 0.86
N PRO A 73 -11.79 19.17 1.86
CA PRO A 73 -11.25 17.92 2.39
C PRO A 73 -12.16 17.19 3.37
N GLU A 74 -13.27 17.79 3.80
CA GLU A 74 -14.20 17.12 4.70
C GLU A 74 -14.65 15.77 4.11
N ASP A 75 -14.53 14.71 4.91
CA ASP A 75 -14.86 13.33 4.55
C ASP A 75 -14.28 12.84 3.21
N GLY A 76 -13.16 13.44 2.76
CA GLY A 76 -12.50 13.09 1.50
C GLY A 76 -13.26 13.54 0.25
N ASN A 77 -14.10 14.58 0.33
CA ASN A 77 -14.93 15.04 -0.79
C ASN A 77 -14.11 15.45 -2.03
N HIS A 78 -12.90 15.99 -1.85
CA HIS A 78 -12.00 16.31 -2.97
C HIS A 78 -11.53 15.09 -3.77
N PHE A 79 -11.58 13.88 -3.20
CA PHE A 79 -11.33 12.63 -3.93
C PHE A 79 -12.60 12.24 -4.69
N ASN A 80 -12.80 12.85 -5.86
CA ASN A 80 -14.05 12.78 -6.62
C ASN A 80 -13.92 12.02 -7.95
N MET A 81 -13.09 10.96 -7.98
CA MET A 81 -12.86 10.11 -9.14
C MET A 81 -14.16 9.50 -9.68
N ARG A 82 -14.25 9.32 -11.00
CA ARG A 82 -15.49 8.96 -11.70
C ARG A 82 -15.35 7.81 -12.70
N ASP A 83 -14.15 7.30 -12.90
CA ASP A 83 -13.88 6.19 -13.81
C ASP A 83 -12.58 5.47 -13.41
N TYR A 84 -12.37 4.31 -14.02
CA TYR A 84 -11.14 3.52 -13.88
C TYR A 84 -10.51 3.29 -15.24
N HIS A 85 -9.19 3.44 -15.30
CA HIS A 85 -8.35 2.93 -16.38
C HIS A 85 -7.68 1.61 -15.95
N VAL A 86 -7.22 0.83 -16.93
CA VAL A 86 -6.34 -0.32 -16.66
C VAL A 86 -5.04 -0.17 -17.41
N PHE A 87 -3.94 -0.48 -16.75
CA PHE A 87 -2.61 -0.42 -17.34
C PHE A 87 -1.97 -1.80 -17.39
N SER A 88 -1.00 -1.98 -18.29
CA SER A 88 -0.17 -3.18 -18.30
C SER A 88 1.27 -2.94 -18.72
N THR A 89 2.18 -3.77 -18.23
CA THR A 89 3.60 -3.76 -18.61
C THR A 89 4.24 -5.14 -18.45
N LYS A 90 5.30 -5.38 -19.22
CA LYS A 90 6.16 -6.58 -19.07
C LYS A 90 7.41 -6.31 -18.24
N GLU A 91 7.69 -5.06 -17.92
CA GLU A 91 8.93 -4.58 -17.29
C GLU A 91 8.60 -3.37 -16.39
N PRO A 92 8.09 -3.58 -15.16
CA PRO A 92 7.57 -2.49 -14.33
C PRO A 92 8.60 -1.37 -14.07
N GLN A 93 9.87 -1.72 -13.86
CA GLN A 93 10.92 -0.75 -13.53
C GLN A 93 11.52 0.04 -14.70
N LYS A 94 11.27 -0.34 -15.96
CA LYS A 94 11.89 0.35 -17.10
C LYS A 94 11.09 0.35 -18.41
N GLY A 95 10.15 -0.57 -18.56
CA GLY A 95 9.35 -0.70 -19.78
C GLY A 95 8.26 0.33 -19.89
N LYS A 96 7.77 0.53 -21.11
CA LYS A 96 6.59 1.34 -21.38
C LYS A 96 5.36 0.72 -20.69
N VAL A 97 4.58 1.57 -20.04
CA VAL A 97 3.27 1.21 -19.51
C VAL A 97 2.23 1.45 -20.61
N THR A 98 1.40 0.45 -20.88
CA THR A 98 0.29 0.55 -21.84
C THR A 98 -0.97 0.90 -21.07
N ASP A 99 -1.59 2.02 -21.39
CA ASP A 99 -2.95 2.38 -20.97
C ASP A 99 -3.97 1.69 -21.90
N HIS A 100 -4.95 1.00 -21.33
CA HIS A 100 -6.05 0.36 -22.05
C HIS A 100 -7.31 1.23 -22.13
N GLY A 101 -7.26 2.46 -21.59
CA GLY A 101 -8.36 3.41 -21.54
C GLY A 101 -9.34 3.13 -20.41
N VAL A 102 -10.45 3.87 -20.41
CA VAL A 102 -11.55 3.71 -19.45
C VAL A 102 -12.17 2.32 -19.58
N VAL A 103 -12.21 1.57 -18.47
CA VAL A 103 -12.78 0.22 -18.41
C VAL A 103 -14.11 0.14 -17.65
N LEU A 104 -14.40 1.13 -16.81
CA LEU A 104 -15.63 1.29 -16.06
C LEU A 104 -15.78 2.77 -15.68
N SER A 105 -16.95 3.35 -15.88
CA SER A 105 -17.28 4.72 -15.45
C SER A 105 -18.51 4.74 -14.52
N LEU A 106 -18.60 5.80 -13.72
CA LEU A 106 -19.66 5.99 -12.73
C LEU A 106 -21.05 5.94 -13.35
N GLU A 107 -21.23 6.50 -14.54
CA GLU A 107 -22.52 6.56 -15.25
C GLU A 107 -23.05 5.16 -15.63
N GLN A 108 -22.18 4.16 -15.68
CA GLN A 108 -22.55 2.78 -16.00
C GLN A 108 -23.07 2.02 -14.76
N ILE A 109 -22.93 2.56 -13.55
CA ILE A 109 -23.19 1.86 -12.28
C ILE A 109 -24.54 2.33 -11.70
N PRO A 110 -25.62 1.54 -11.79
CA PRO A 110 -26.98 2.03 -11.54
C PRO A 110 -27.26 2.48 -10.09
N TRP A 111 -26.51 1.94 -9.13
CA TRP A 111 -26.70 2.16 -7.71
C TRP A 111 -25.77 3.25 -7.13
N ALA A 112 -24.66 3.56 -7.81
CA ALA A 112 -23.67 4.51 -7.34
C ALA A 112 -24.04 5.95 -7.71
N SER A 113 -23.61 6.91 -6.90
CA SER A 113 -23.87 8.34 -7.09
C SER A 113 -22.60 9.14 -7.35
N ARG A 114 -21.47 8.80 -6.68
CA ARG A 114 -20.19 9.50 -6.78
C ARG A 114 -19.02 8.69 -6.20
N GLN A 115 -17.81 9.19 -6.43
CA GLN A 115 -16.56 8.77 -5.78
C GLN A 115 -16.19 7.30 -6.00
N LEU A 116 -15.67 6.98 -7.19
CA LEU A 116 -15.05 5.69 -7.49
C LEU A 116 -13.64 5.63 -6.89
N TRP A 117 -13.53 5.14 -5.65
CA TRP A 117 -12.26 5.06 -4.88
C TRP A 117 -11.45 3.79 -5.23
N ALA A 118 -10.37 3.49 -4.50
CA ALA A 118 -9.44 2.40 -4.81
C ALA A 118 -10.15 1.07 -5.11
N CYS A 119 -9.85 0.47 -6.27
CA CYS A 119 -10.46 -0.79 -6.70
C CYS A 119 -9.45 -1.94 -6.66
N ASP A 120 -9.93 -3.16 -6.86
CA ASP A 120 -9.07 -4.33 -7.08
C ASP A 120 -9.72 -5.36 -8.01
N VAL A 121 -8.92 -6.25 -8.61
CA VAL A 121 -9.38 -7.26 -9.57
C VAL A 121 -8.92 -8.66 -9.20
N ALA A 122 -9.85 -9.62 -9.21
CA ALA A 122 -9.54 -11.04 -9.13
C ALA A 122 -9.86 -11.76 -10.44
N CYS A 123 -9.11 -12.83 -10.74
CA CYS A 123 -9.40 -13.73 -11.85
C CYS A 123 -9.85 -15.09 -11.33
N LYS A 124 -10.99 -15.59 -11.83
CA LYS A 124 -11.50 -16.94 -11.56
C LYS A 124 -12.14 -17.51 -12.83
N ASP A 125 -11.81 -18.74 -13.17
CA ASP A 125 -12.37 -19.47 -14.32
C ASP A 125 -12.30 -18.69 -15.66
N GLY A 126 -11.22 -17.95 -15.86
CA GLY A 126 -10.98 -17.14 -17.07
C GLY A 126 -11.74 -15.82 -17.12
N LYS A 127 -12.50 -15.48 -16.08
CA LYS A 127 -13.21 -14.21 -15.94
C LYS A 127 -12.55 -13.31 -14.91
N TYR A 128 -12.72 -12.00 -15.10
CA TYR A 128 -12.12 -10.97 -14.27
C TYR A 128 -13.20 -10.19 -13.54
N TYR A 129 -13.02 -10.03 -12.24
CA TYR A 129 -14.00 -9.44 -11.34
C TYR A 129 -13.36 -8.20 -10.69
N MET A 130 -13.79 -7.02 -11.10
CA MET A 130 -13.38 -5.75 -10.53
C MET A 130 -14.28 -5.38 -9.37
N TYR A 131 -13.70 -5.31 -8.18
CA TYR A 131 -14.33 -4.88 -6.95
C TYR A 131 -14.01 -3.41 -6.73
N PHE A 132 -15.03 -2.60 -6.51
CA PHE A 132 -14.86 -1.15 -6.43
C PHE A 132 -15.74 -0.55 -5.35
N PRO A 133 -15.25 0.41 -4.57
CA PRO A 133 -16.04 1.19 -3.63
C PRO A 133 -16.65 2.41 -4.33
N ALA A 134 -17.92 2.67 -4.04
CA ALA A 134 -18.60 3.90 -4.45
C ALA A 134 -19.64 4.31 -3.42
N LYS A 135 -19.97 5.60 -3.35
CA LYS A 135 -21.11 6.05 -2.53
C LYS A 135 -22.41 5.74 -3.25
N ASP A 136 -23.34 5.14 -2.53
CA ASP A 136 -24.71 4.92 -3.01
C ASP A 136 -25.52 6.23 -3.04
N LYS A 137 -26.81 6.15 -3.40
CA LYS A 137 -27.70 7.32 -3.49
C LYS A 137 -28.03 7.97 -2.13
N ASN A 138 -27.62 7.35 -1.03
CA ASN A 138 -27.76 7.87 0.33
C ASN A 138 -26.40 8.31 0.91
N ASP A 139 -25.39 8.45 0.06
CA ASP A 139 -24.02 8.86 0.42
C ASP A 139 -23.27 7.86 1.31
N ILE A 140 -23.67 6.59 1.25
CA ILE A 140 -23.02 5.52 2.02
C ILE A 140 -22.13 4.69 1.11
N PHE A 141 -20.87 4.52 1.49
CA PHE A 141 -19.93 3.67 0.76
C PHE A 141 -20.37 2.21 0.79
N ARG A 142 -20.39 1.59 -0.39
CA ARG A 142 -20.63 0.16 -0.63
C ARG A 142 -19.57 -0.38 -1.57
N LEU A 143 -19.39 -1.70 -1.57
CA LEU A 143 -18.57 -2.38 -2.55
C LEU A 143 -19.47 -2.91 -3.68
N GLY A 144 -19.14 -2.55 -4.91
CA GLY A 144 -19.68 -3.16 -6.12
C GLY A 144 -18.73 -4.19 -6.69
N VAL A 145 -19.24 -4.95 -7.66
CA VAL A 145 -18.47 -5.87 -8.48
C VAL A 145 -18.89 -5.72 -9.95
N ALA A 146 -17.91 -5.71 -10.84
CA ALA A 146 -18.10 -5.67 -12.29
C ALA A 146 -17.32 -6.80 -12.95
N ILE A 147 -17.89 -7.43 -13.97
CA ILE A 147 -17.30 -8.60 -14.63
C ILE A 147 -16.80 -8.27 -16.04
N GLY A 148 -15.62 -8.78 -16.37
CA GLY A 148 -15.00 -8.66 -17.69
C GLY A 148 -14.45 -10.00 -18.17
N GLU A 149 -14.40 -10.18 -19.49
CA GLU A 149 -13.83 -11.38 -20.15
C GLU A 149 -12.32 -11.27 -20.35
N LYS A 150 -11.73 -10.12 -19.98
CA LYS A 150 -10.32 -9.77 -20.20
C LYS A 150 -9.78 -9.01 -18.99
N PRO A 151 -8.47 -9.09 -18.70
CA PRO A 151 -7.88 -8.40 -17.55
C PRO A 151 -7.96 -6.87 -17.67
N TYR A 152 -8.19 -6.32 -18.86
CA TYR A 152 -8.36 -4.90 -19.13
C TYR A 152 -9.80 -4.52 -19.51
N GLY A 153 -10.78 -5.36 -19.18
CA GLY A 153 -12.18 -5.06 -19.40
C GLY A 153 -12.60 -5.00 -20.88
N PRO A 154 -13.66 -4.22 -21.21
CA PRO A 154 -14.46 -3.40 -20.28
C PRO A 154 -15.14 -4.27 -19.21
N PHE A 155 -15.41 -3.69 -18.04
CA PHE A 155 -16.10 -4.37 -16.95
C PHE A 155 -17.57 -3.96 -16.89
N ILE A 156 -18.47 -4.93 -16.80
CA ILE A 156 -19.91 -4.71 -16.74
C ILE A 156 -20.34 -4.80 -15.27
N PRO A 157 -20.80 -3.69 -14.65
CA PRO A 157 -21.15 -3.67 -13.23
C PRO A 157 -22.44 -4.41 -12.95
N GLN A 158 -22.49 -5.08 -11.79
CA GLN A 158 -23.74 -5.58 -11.23
C GLN A 158 -24.67 -4.40 -10.88
N PRO A 159 -26.00 -4.58 -11.01
CA PRO A 159 -26.96 -3.48 -10.81
C PRO A 159 -27.14 -3.07 -9.34
N HIS A 160 -26.61 -3.85 -8.40
CA HIS A 160 -26.63 -3.60 -6.97
C HIS A 160 -25.23 -3.83 -6.36
N PRO A 161 -24.91 -3.19 -5.22
CA PRO A 161 -23.68 -3.51 -4.50
C PRO A 161 -23.73 -4.92 -3.90
N ILE A 162 -22.59 -5.41 -3.46
CA ILE A 162 -22.43 -6.66 -2.70
C ILE A 162 -23.24 -6.54 -1.40
N ARG A 163 -24.04 -7.56 -1.10
CA ARG A 163 -24.92 -7.55 0.08
C ARG A 163 -24.09 -7.60 1.35
N GLY A 164 -24.45 -6.74 2.31
CA GLY A 164 -23.72 -6.62 3.57
C GLY A 164 -22.38 -5.90 3.44
N SER A 165 -22.00 -5.40 2.24
CA SER A 165 -20.80 -4.59 2.07
C SER A 165 -20.99 -3.16 2.58
N TYR A 166 -19.88 -2.57 3.01
CA TYR A 166 -19.79 -1.21 3.49
C TYR A 166 -18.35 -0.74 3.42
N SER A 167 -18.12 0.56 3.61
CA SER A 167 -16.78 1.14 3.59
C SER A 167 -16.10 0.94 2.22
N ILE A 168 -14.76 0.99 2.19
CA ILE A 168 -13.96 1.23 0.99
C ILE A 168 -12.83 0.20 0.84
N ASP A 169 -11.96 0.42 -0.14
CA ASP A 169 -10.65 -0.22 -0.32
C ASP A 169 -10.69 -1.75 -0.33
N PRO A 170 -11.46 -2.38 -1.24
CA PRO A 170 -11.42 -3.81 -1.44
C PRO A 170 -10.04 -4.26 -1.94
N ALA A 171 -9.51 -5.32 -1.37
CA ALA A 171 -8.39 -6.11 -1.92
C ALA A 171 -8.75 -7.59 -1.88
N VAL A 172 -8.64 -8.27 -3.01
CA VAL A 172 -9.01 -9.67 -3.17
C VAL A 172 -7.77 -10.54 -3.28
N PHE A 173 -7.65 -11.43 -2.31
CA PHE A 173 -6.56 -12.38 -2.20
C PHE A 173 -7.06 -13.79 -2.50
N GLU A 174 -6.42 -14.45 -3.47
CA GLU A 174 -6.67 -15.85 -3.77
C GLU A 174 -5.75 -16.73 -2.92
N ASP A 175 -6.33 -17.78 -2.35
CA ASP A 175 -5.64 -18.75 -1.53
C ASP A 175 -6.26 -20.14 -1.68
N ASP A 176 -5.50 -21.06 -2.27
CA ASP A 176 -5.85 -22.46 -2.48
C ASP A 176 -7.26 -22.64 -3.10
N GLY A 177 -7.56 -21.83 -4.13
CA GLY A 177 -8.82 -21.82 -4.89
C GLY A 177 -9.96 -21.07 -4.21
N LYS A 178 -9.74 -20.49 -3.02
CA LYS A 178 -10.69 -19.63 -2.33
C LYS A 178 -10.28 -18.17 -2.48
N TYR A 179 -11.25 -17.29 -2.47
CA TYR A 179 -11.01 -15.85 -2.61
C TYR A 179 -11.49 -15.13 -1.36
N TYR A 180 -10.65 -14.25 -0.85
CA TYR A 180 -10.88 -13.49 0.38
C TYR A 180 -10.82 -12.01 0.03
N ILE A 181 -11.89 -11.27 0.33
CA ILE A 181 -11.93 -9.83 0.15
C ILE A 181 -11.69 -9.14 1.49
N TYR A 182 -10.62 -8.36 1.53
CA TYR A 182 -10.26 -7.46 2.62
C TYR A 182 -10.78 -6.08 2.29
N PHE A 183 -11.33 -5.36 3.26
CA PHE A 183 -11.84 -4.02 3.01
C PHE A 183 -11.93 -3.19 4.30
N GLY A 184 -12.08 -1.88 4.13
CA GLY A 184 -12.33 -0.94 5.21
C GLY A 184 -11.44 0.29 5.14
N GLY A 185 -11.99 1.44 5.51
CA GLY A 185 -11.26 2.69 5.64
C GLY A 185 -11.89 3.59 6.70
N LEU A 186 -11.06 4.16 7.58
CA LEU A 186 -11.50 5.09 8.61
C LEU A 186 -11.82 6.47 8.02
N GLN A 187 -12.40 7.34 8.86
CA GLN A 187 -12.76 8.71 8.49
C GLN A 187 -13.66 8.74 7.25
N GLY A 188 -13.21 9.31 6.12
CA GLY A 188 -13.98 9.39 4.88
C GLY A 188 -14.44 8.02 4.37
N GLY A 189 -13.73 6.93 4.69
CA GLY A 189 -14.12 5.57 4.36
C GLY A 189 -15.28 4.99 5.20
N GLN A 190 -15.78 5.72 6.20
CA GLN A 190 -16.98 5.40 6.99
C GLN A 190 -16.92 4.12 7.87
N LEU A 191 -15.79 3.41 7.97
CA LEU A 191 -15.69 2.17 8.76
C LEU A 191 -16.09 2.35 10.23
N GLN A 192 -15.79 3.52 10.82
CA GLN A 192 -16.15 3.86 12.20
C GLN A 192 -17.67 3.89 12.47
N ARG A 193 -18.49 3.94 11.41
CA ARG A 193 -19.96 3.87 11.48
C ARG A 193 -20.49 2.44 11.61
N TYR A 194 -19.63 1.42 11.73
CA TYR A 194 -20.04 0.02 11.79
C TYR A 194 -19.49 -0.71 13.02
N ARG A 195 -20.32 -1.55 13.64
CA ARG A 195 -19.93 -2.54 14.68
C ARG A 195 -20.66 -3.85 14.38
N ASP A 196 -19.94 -4.97 14.40
CA ASP A 196 -20.50 -6.29 14.07
C ASP A 196 -21.33 -6.29 12.78
N ASN A 197 -20.80 -5.63 11.74
CA ASN A 197 -21.43 -5.44 10.42
C ASN A 197 -22.76 -4.66 10.44
N LYS A 198 -23.09 -3.97 11.53
CA LYS A 198 -24.28 -3.14 11.68
C LYS A 198 -23.93 -1.66 11.73
N ALA A 199 -24.65 -0.88 10.93
CA ALA A 199 -24.53 0.57 10.93
C ALA A 199 -24.92 1.15 12.30
N GLN A 200 -24.19 2.16 12.74
CA GLN A 200 -24.44 2.95 13.93
C GLN A 200 -24.98 4.32 13.48
N GLU A 201 -25.90 4.89 14.25
CA GLU A 201 -26.47 6.22 13.96
C GLU A 201 -25.38 7.30 13.96
N CYS A 202 -24.46 7.22 14.92
CA CYS A 202 -23.28 8.06 15.00
C CYS A 202 -22.01 7.20 14.82
N GLY A 203 -21.11 7.62 13.94
CA GLY A 203 -19.79 7.00 13.83
C GLY A 203 -18.98 7.23 15.09
N ILE A 204 -18.49 6.16 15.71
CA ILE A 204 -17.68 6.24 16.93
C ILE A 204 -16.26 5.84 16.58
N ILE A 205 -15.33 6.77 16.71
CA ILE A 205 -13.90 6.47 16.71
C ILE A 205 -13.51 6.12 18.16
N PRO A 206 -12.88 4.97 18.42
CA PRO A 206 -12.47 4.58 19.78
C PRO A 206 -11.56 5.61 20.44
N GLY A 207 -11.55 5.66 21.77
CA GLY A 207 -10.59 6.43 22.55
C GLY A 207 -9.15 5.93 22.35
N LYS A 208 -8.14 6.77 22.59
CA LYS A 208 -6.72 6.43 22.34
C LYS A 208 -6.23 5.13 23.01
N ASN A 209 -6.79 4.79 24.16
CA ASN A 209 -6.41 3.61 24.94
C ASN A 209 -7.26 2.36 24.63
N GLU A 210 -8.33 2.52 23.84
CA GLU A 210 -9.21 1.44 23.42
C GLU A 210 -8.63 0.74 22.18
N GLU A 211 -9.15 -0.44 21.86
CA GLU A 211 -8.75 -1.20 20.68
C GLU A 211 -9.00 -0.37 19.40
N ALA A 212 -8.03 -0.39 18.49
CA ALA A 212 -8.20 0.21 17.17
C ALA A 212 -9.27 -0.56 16.38
N LEU A 213 -9.99 0.15 15.51
CA LEU A 213 -10.90 -0.51 14.58
C LEU A 213 -10.12 -1.29 13.52
N PRO A 214 -10.37 -2.60 13.37
CA PRO A 214 -9.69 -3.41 12.38
C PRO A 214 -10.35 -3.29 11.01
N ALA A 215 -9.59 -3.63 9.96
CA ALA A 215 -10.15 -3.95 8.66
C ALA A 215 -11.14 -5.13 8.75
N ARG A 216 -11.80 -5.42 7.64
CA ARG A 216 -12.70 -6.55 7.48
C ARG A 216 -12.14 -7.54 6.47
N VAL A 217 -12.48 -8.81 6.67
CA VAL A 217 -12.23 -9.89 5.71
C VAL A 217 -13.49 -10.75 5.59
N ALA A 218 -13.86 -11.12 4.38
CA ALA A 218 -14.88 -12.13 4.12
C ALA A 218 -14.39 -13.05 3.00
N ARG A 219 -14.70 -14.34 3.09
CA ARG A 219 -14.59 -15.22 1.93
C ARG A 219 -15.66 -14.82 0.89
N LEU A 220 -15.27 -14.77 -0.37
CA LEU A 220 -16.19 -14.57 -1.49
C LEU A 220 -16.92 -15.88 -1.82
N SER A 221 -18.14 -15.74 -2.30
CA SER A 221 -18.95 -16.83 -2.86
C SER A 221 -18.33 -17.39 -4.13
N ASP A 222 -18.72 -18.60 -4.50
CA ASP A 222 -18.10 -19.30 -5.63
C ASP A 222 -18.32 -18.60 -6.97
N ASP A 223 -19.42 -17.85 -7.11
CA ASP A 223 -19.71 -17.04 -8.30
C ASP A 223 -19.00 -15.67 -8.31
N MET A 224 -18.28 -15.33 -7.23
CA MET A 224 -17.51 -14.10 -7.04
C MET A 224 -18.36 -12.82 -6.98
N PHE A 225 -19.68 -12.91 -6.78
CA PHE A 225 -20.55 -11.73 -6.75
C PHE A 225 -20.96 -11.30 -5.34
N GLU A 226 -20.98 -12.23 -4.38
CA GLU A 226 -21.42 -11.97 -3.01
C GLU A 226 -20.39 -12.47 -1.98
N PHE A 227 -20.54 -12.04 -0.72
CA PHE A 227 -19.82 -12.70 0.37
C PHE A 227 -20.39 -14.10 0.63
N ALA A 228 -19.52 -15.07 0.90
CA ALA A 228 -19.91 -16.42 1.33
C ALA A 228 -20.15 -16.54 2.84
N GLU A 229 -19.85 -15.47 3.59
CA GLU A 229 -19.95 -15.40 5.04
C GLU A 229 -19.99 -13.93 5.49
N ASP A 230 -20.41 -13.71 6.74
CA ASP A 230 -20.35 -12.37 7.32
C ASP A 230 -18.90 -11.89 7.46
N PRO A 231 -18.60 -10.61 7.14
CA PRO A 231 -17.27 -10.06 7.33
C PRO A 231 -16.79 -10.14 8.77
N ARG A 232 -15.52 -10.50 8.95
CA ARG A 232 -14.87 -10.67 10.25
C ARG A 232 -13.79 -9.60 10.46
N PRO A 233 -13.48 -9.21 11.70
CA PRO A 233 -12.37 -8.31 11.98
C PRO A 233 -11.02 -8.94 11.63
N VAL A 234 -10.15 -8.17 10.97
CA VAL A 234 -8.73 -8.52 10.78
C VAL A 234 -7.93 -8.00 11.97
N MET A 235 -7.72 -8.85 12.97
CA MET A 235 -7.06 -8.44 14.20
C MET A 235 -5.55 -8.24 13.97
N ILE A 236 -5.04 -7.09 14.41
CA ILE A 236 -3.61 -6.76 14.39
C ILE A 236 -3.12 -6.68 15.84
N LEU A 237 -2.11 -7.49 16.16
CA LEU A 237 -1.56 -7.63 17.49
C LEU A 237 -0.19 -6.96 17.61
N ASP A 238 0.14 -6.44 18.79
CA ASP A 238 1.50 -6.05 19.17
C ASP A 238 2.40 -7.27 19.41
N SER A 239 3.68 -7.03 19.71
CA SER A 239 4.65 -8.10 20.00
C SER A 239 4.35 -8.91 21.27
N ASN A 240 3.45 -8.45 22.13
CA ASN A 240 2.98 -9.14 23.33
C ASN A 240 1.67 -9.91 23.09
N GLY A 241 1.11 -9.87 21.88
CA GLY A 241 -0.14 -10.53 21.52
C GLY A 241 -1.41 -9.75 21.85
N ASN A 242 -1.32 -8.46 22.19
CA ASN A 242 -2.50 -7.63 22.47
C ASN A 242 -2.96 -6.89 21.21
N PRO A 243 -4.26 -6.66 20.99
CA PRO A 243 -4.73 -5.80 19.91
C PRO A 243 -4.10 -4.40 19.95
N LEU A 244 -3.73 -3.87 18.79
CA LEU A 244 -3.24 -2.49 18.69
C LEU A 244 -4.31 -1.52 19.20
N LYS A 245 -3.86 -0.50 19.94
CA LYS A 245 -4.72 0.56 20.48
C LYS A 245 -4.97 1.63 19.42
N ASN A 246 -6.09 2.34 19.53
CA ASN A 246 -6.43 3.40 18.60
C ASN A 246 -5.43 4.58 18.61
N GLY A 247 -4.70 4.77 19.71
CA GLY A 247 -3.62 5.75 19.83
C GLY A 247 -2.27 5.30 19.24
N ASP A 248 -2.13 4.03 18.82
CA ASP A 248 -0.90 3.53 18.21
C ASP A 248 -0.73 4.12 16.79
N PRO A 249 0.43 4.72 16.44
CA PRO A 249 0.63 5.30 15.11
C PRO A 249 0.71 4.24 13.99
N HIS A 250 0.78 2.95 14.31
CA HIS A 250 0.84 1.85 13.34
C HIS A 250 -0.48 1.08 13.23
N ARG A 251 -1.55 1.59 13.83
CA ARG A 251 -2.88 0.98 13.67
C ARG A 251 -3.36 1.04 12.22
N PHE A 252 -4.29 0.15 11.88
CA PHE A 252 -5.01 0.20 10.62
C PHE A 252 -5.71 1.55 10.40
N PHE A 253 -5.72 2.01 9.14
CA PHE A 253 -6.53 3.12 8.68
C PHE A 253 -7.32 2.77 7.42
N GLU A 254 -6.63 2.38 6.34
CA GLU A 254 -7.21 2.03 5.02
C GLU A 254 -6.20 1.21 4.18
N ALA A 255 -6.46 1.01 2.89
CA ALA A 255 -5.52 0.37 1.93
C ALA A 255 -5.05 -1.03 2.32
N ALA A 256 -5.98 -1.90 2.73
CA ALA A 256 -5.66 -3.29 3.05
C ALA A 256 -5.10 -4.03 1.82
N TRP A 257 -3.99 -4.75 1.98
CA TRP A 257 -3.43 -5.62 0.95
C TRP A 257 -2.85 -6.88 1.57
N VAL A 258 -3.08 -8.03 0.93
CA VAL A 258 -2.56 -9.33 1.39
C VAL A 258 -1.77 -10.03 0.30
N HIS A 259 -0.59 -10.54 0.67
CA HIS A 259 0.19 -11.44 -0.16
C HIS A 259 0.85 -12.53 0.67
N LYS A 260 1.28 -13.61 0.00
CA LYS A 260 2.03 -14.72 0.61
C LYS A 260 3.52 -14.62 0.33
N TYR A 261 4.34 -14.82 1.35
CA TYR A 261 5.79 -14.98 1.21
C TYR A 261 6.29 -16.05 2.19
N ASN A 262 7.06 -17.02 1.70
CA ASN A 262 7.59 -18.16 2.46
C ASN A 262 6.55 -18.86 3.38
N GLY A 263 5.34 -19.10 2.84
CA GLY A 263 4.26 -19.79 3.55
C GLY A 263 3.55 -18.96 4.63
N LYS A 264 3.89 -17.68 4.77
CA LYS A 264 3.25 -16.73 5.69
C LYS A 264 2.40 -15.72 4.93
N TYR A 265 1.43 -15.14 5.62
CA TYR A 265 0.50 -14.15 5.08
C TYR A 265 0.91 -12.78 5.60
N TYR A 266 1.10 -11.83 4.68
CA TYR A 266 1.51 -10.48 5.00
C TYR A 266 0.31 -9.57 4.78
N PHE A 267 -0.27 -9.08 5.87
CA PHE A 267 -1.32 -8.08 5.85
C PHE A 267 -0.68 -6.69 5.96
N SER A 268 -0.72 -5.94 4.88
CA SER A 268 -0.16 -4.60 4.77
C SER A 268 -1.24 -3.55 4.57
N TYR A 269 -1.02 -2.34 5.06
CA TYR A 269 -2.06 -1.32 5.15
C TYR A 269 -1.49 0.09 5.34
N SER A 270 -2.29 1.09 5.01
CA SER A 270 -2.01 2.48 5.33
C SER A 270 -2.41 2.81 6.77
N THR A 271 -1.62 3.67 7.41
CA THR A 271 -1.88 4.18 8.76
C THR A 271 -2.56 5.56 8.75
N GLY A 272 -2.86 6.12 7.56
CA GLY A 272 -3.56 7.38 7.36
C GLY A 272 -2.85 8.56 7.99
N THR A 273 -3.27 8.99 9.18
CA THR A 273 -2.76 10.20 9.87
C THR A 273 -1.28 10.16 10.26
N SER A 274 -0.62 9.00 10.21
CA SER A 274 0.84 8.90 10.38
C SER A 274 1.57 8.62 9.05
N HIS A 275 0.84 8.52 7.94
CA HIS A 275 1.33 8.50 6.55
C HIS A 275 2.29 7.36 6.22
N MET A 276 2.21 6.23 6.93
CA MET A 276 3.08 5.07 6.69
C MET A 276 2.30 3.96 6.00
N LEU A 277 3.04 3.12 5.27
CA LEU A 277 2.59 1.77 4.96
C LEU A 277 3.21 0.82 5.97
N CYS A 278 2.37 0.14 6.74
CA CYS A 278 2.76 -0.84 7.74
C CYS A 278 2.40 -2.25 7.28
N TYR A 279 2.97 -3.25 7.96
CA TYR A 279 2.60 -4.64 7.74
C TYR A 279 2.65 -5.47 9.02
N ALA A 280 1.86 -6.53 9.00
CA ALA A 280 1.73 -7.54 10.02
C ALA A 280 1.76 -8.94 9.38
N ILE A 281 2.31 -9.93 10.09
CA ILE A 281 2.48 -11.29 9.58
C ILE A 281 1.56 -12.24 10.33
N GLY A 282 0.93 -13.16 9.59
CA GLY A 282 0.04 -14.21 10.12
C GLY A 282 0.23 -15.56 9.41
N ASP A 283 -0.53 -16.54 9.88
CA ASP A 283 -0.43 -17.95 9.45
C ASP A 283 -1.62 -18.44 8.61
N ASN A 284 -2.62 -17.59 8.41
CA ASN A 284 -3.83 -17.91 7.66
C ASN A 284 -4.48 -16.59 7.15
N PRO A 285 -5.41 -16.64 6.18
CA PRO A 285 -5.99 -15.42 5.62
C PRO A 285 -6.81 -14.60 6.62
N TYR A 286 -7.35 -15.18 7.70
CA TYR A 286 -8.15 -14.44 8.68
C TYR A 286 -7.33 -13.77 9.79
N GLY A 287 -6.06 -14.13 9.95
CA GLY A 287 -5.25 -13.71 11.09
C GLY A 287 -5.55 -14.50 12.37
N PRO A 288 -5.26 -13.95 13.57
CA PRO A 288 -4.72 -12.60 13.77
C PRO A 288 -3.34 -12.43 13.12
N PHE A 289 -2.98 -11.18 12.82
CA PHE A 289 -1.68 -10.81 12.29
C PHE A 289 -0.88 -10.07 13.37
N THR A 290 0.41 -10.34 13.50
CA THR A 290 1.29 -9.63 14.44
C THR A 290 2.02 -8.51 13.71
N TYR A 291 1.84 -7.26 14.15
CA TYR A 291 2.54 -6.09 13.60
C TYR A 291 4.05 -6.34 13.57
N THR A 292 4.66 -6.10 12.41
CA THR A 292 6.07 -6.45 12.17
C THR A 292 6.91 -5.22 11.80
N GLY A 293 6.37 -4.24 11.09
CA GLY A 293 7.12 -3.02 10.81
C GLY A 293 6.51 -2.10 9.76
N VAL A 294 7.34 -1.17 9.28
CA VAL A 294 7.02 -0.18 8.24
C VAL A 294 7.61 -0.64 6.90
N ILE A 295 6.78 -0.71 5.87
CA ILE A 295 7.18 -0.94 4.48
C ILE A 295 7.68 0.36 3.86
N LEU A 296 6.90 1.44 3.99
CA LEU A 296 7.16 2.72 3.33
C LEU A 296 6.98 3.87 4.34
N THR A 297 7.99 4.73 4.45
CA THR A 297 7.90 5.98 5.22
C THR A 297 7.08 7.04 4.47
N PRO A 298 6.68 8.16 5.11
CA PRO A 298 5.81 9.15 4.48
C PRO A 298 6.29 9.66 3.11
N VAL A 299 5.33 9.80 2.21
CA VAL A 299 5.50 10.35 0.85
C VAL A 299 5.02 11.79 0.77
N ILE A 300 5.22 12.46 -0.38
CA ILE A 300 4.60 13.76 -0.65
C ILE A 300 3.09 13.55 -0.89
N GLY A 301 2.25 14.37 -0.24
CA GLY A 301 0.79 14.20 -0.24
C GLY A 301 0.28 13.64 1.10
N TRP A 302 -1.04 13.73 1.34
CA TRP A 302 -1.63 13.22 2.58
C TRP A 302 -1.83 11.70 2.56
N THR A 303 -2.31 11.15 1.44
CA THR A 303 -2.59 9.72 1.30
C THR A 303 -1.34 8.92 0.97
N THR A 304 -1.36 7.65 1.38
CA THR A 304 -0.45 6.62 0.90
C THR A 304 -1.25 5.33 0.76
N HIS A 305 -1.11 4.65 -0.38
CA HIS A 305 -1.82 3.42 -0.73
C HIS A 305 -0.89 2.57 -1.59
N HIS A 306 -1.03 1.24 -1.54
CA HIS A 306 -0.13 0.34 -2.24
C HIS A 306 -0.72 -1.00 -2.64
N SER A 307 0.07 -1.71 -3.43
CA SER A 307 0.00 -3.16 -3.56
C SER A 307 1.42 -3.75 -3.67
N ILE A 308 1.53 -5.04 -3.36
CA ILE A 308 2.78 -5.80 -3.42
C ILE A 308 2.56 -7.03 -4.29
N CYS A 309 3.38 -7.20 -5.31
CA CYS A 309 3.34 -8.38 -6.16
C CYS A 309 4.74 -8.94 -6.44
N GLN A 310 4.80 -10.25 -6.66
CA GLN A 310 5.99 -10.91 -7.19
C GLN A 310 5.88 -11.01 -8.71
N TYR A 311 6.95 -10.68 -9.43
CA TYR A 311 7.02 -10.80 -10.87
C TYR A 311 8.45 -11.12 -11.33
N LYS A 312 8.61 -12.17 -12.14
CA LYS A 312 9.91 -12.62 -12.68
C LYS A 312 11.00 -12.77 -11.61
N GLY A 313 10.64 -13.35 -10.46
CA GLY A 313 11.57 -13.61 -9.35
C GLY A 313 11.93 -12.39 -8.49
N LYS A 314 11.34 -11.22 -8.75
CA LYS A 314 11.50 -10.01 -7.95
C LYS A 314 10.19 -9.62 -7.29
N TRP A 315 10.28 -8.94 -6.15
CA TRP A 315 9.14 -8.33 -5.48
C TRP A 315 9.12 -6.84 -5.76
N TYR A 316 7.92 -6.29 -5.88
CA TYR A 316 7.71 -4.89 -6.19
C TYR A 316 6.70 -4.30 -5.22
N LEU A 317 6.95 -3.05 -4.82
CA LEU A 317 5.98 -2.19 -4.17
C LEU A 317 5.46 -1.20 -5.21
N PHE A 318 4.16 -1.25 -5.47
CA PHE A 318 3.46 -0.22 -6.23
C PHE A 318 2.76 0.71 -5.24
N PHE A 319 2.91 2.01 -5.41
CA PHE A 319 2.36 3.02 -4.51
C PHE A 319 2.12 4.33 -5.28
N HIS A 320 1.73 5.42 -4.62
CA HIS A 320 1.64 6.73 -5.25
C HIS A 320 2.25 7.83 -4.37
N ASP A 321 2.49 8.99 -4.95
CA ASP A 321 2.69 10.25 -4.22
C ASP A 321 2.05 11.41 -4.98
N SER A 322 2.12 12.62 -4.43
CA SER A 322 1.65 13.86 -5.06
C SER A 322 2.80 14.77 -5.51
N ALA A 323 4.00 14.23 -5.73
CA ALA A 323 5.14 15.10 -6.10
C ALA A 323 4.95 15.77 -7.47
N PRO A 324 4.47 15.08 -8.53
CA PRO A 324 4.29 15.69 -9.85
C PRO A 324 3.25 16.81 -9.88
N SER A 325 2.24 16.76 -9.01
CA SER A 325 1.23 17.81 -8.86
C SER A 325 1.68 18.96 -7.95
N GLY A 326 2.90 18.93 -7.42
CA GLY A 326 3.38 19.93 -6.47
C GLY A 326 2.79 19.79 -5.06
N GLY A 327 2.31 18.61 -4.69
CA GLY A 327 1.78 18.29 -3.35
C GLY A 327 0.25 18.32 -3.24
N VAL A 328 -0.48 18.44 -4.35
CA VAL A 328 -1.94 18.44 -4.34
C VAL A 328 -2.43 17.02 -4.04
N SER A 329 -3.00 16.81 -2.86
CA SER A 329 -3.28 15.46 -2.33
C SER A 329 -4.32 14.67 -3.13
N TYR A 330 -5.22 15.33 -3.87
CA TYR A 330 -6.20 14.69 -4.76
C TYR A 330 -5.70 14.52 -6.21
N LEU A 331 -4.46 14.89 -6.51
CA LEU A 331 -3.81 14.68 -7.81
C LEU A 331 -2.51 13.89 -7.61
N ARG A 332 -2.61 12.57 -7.67
CA ARG A 332 -1.52 11.64 -7.32
C ARG A 332 -0.98 10.92 -8.55
N SER A 333 0.24 10.40 -8.43
CA SER A 333 0.91 9.68 -9.51
C SER A 333 1.51 8.37 -9.00
N MET A 334 1.08 7.27 -9.59
CA MET A 334 1.54 5.93 -9.24
C MET A 334 3.00 5.69 -9.62
N LYS A 335 3.69 4.99 -8.73
CA LYS A 335 5.12 4.66 -8.78
C LYS A 335 5.32 3.18 -8.48
N VAL A 336 6.49 2.70 -8.84
CA VAL A 336 6.97 1.36 -8.48
C VAL A 336 8.42 1.41 -8.00
N CYS A 337 8.76 0.60 -7.01
CA CYS A 337 10.13 0.25 -6.68
C CYS A 337 10.26 -1.26 -6.39
N GLU A 338 11.49 -1.78 -6.36
CA GLU A 338 11.74 -3.14 -5.88
C GLU A 338 11.56 -3.21 -4.36
N LEU A 339 10.94 -4.29 -3.90
CA LEU A 339 10.75 -4.62 -2.49
C LEU A 339 11.66 -5.80 -2.15
N GLU A 340 12.32 -5.73 -0.99
CA GLU A 340 13.24 -6.78 -0.54
C GLU A 340 12.83 -7.32 0.83
N TYR A 341 12.92 -8.65 0.97
CA TYR A 341 12.78 -9.31 2.25
C TYR A 341 14.15 -9.62 2.85
N ASN A 342 14.26 -9.44 4.16
CA ASN A 342 15.34 -9.99 4.95
C ASN A 342 15.21 -11.51 5.08
N PRO A 343 16.30 -12.22 5.42
CA PRO A 343 16.27 -13.68 5.61
C PRO A 343 15.27 -14.17 6.66
N ASP A 344 14.93 -13.35 7.65
CA ASP A 344 13.96 -13.66 8.70
C ASP A 344 12.49 -13.45 8.28
N GLY A 345 12.26 -13.02 7.04
CA GLY A 345 10.94 -12.73 6.51
C GLY A 345 10.47 -11.30 6.72
N THR A 346 11.22 -10.44 7.42
CA THR A 346 10.85 -9.01 7.52
C THR A 346 11.07 -8.29 6.19
N ILE A 347 10.27 -7.26 5.91
CA ILE A 347 10.42 -6.39 4.74
C ILE A 347 11.41 -5.27 5.07
N ARG A 348 12.34 -4.97 4.16
CA ARG A 348 13.22 -3.81 4.26
C ARG A 348 12.44 -2.53 4.01
N THR A 349 12.48 -1.59 4.96
CA THR A 349 11.77 -0.31 4.85
C THR A 349 12.31 0.52 3.68
N ILE A 350 11.41 1.03 2.85
CA ILE A 350 11.66 1.93 1.74
C ILE A 350 11.41 3.38 2.21
N SER A 351 12.28 4.30 1.80
CA SER A 351 12.11 5.72 2.07
C SER A 351 11.13 6.35 1.09
N GLY A 352 10.08 7.02 1.58
CA GLY A 352 9.09 7.73 0.76
C GLY A 352 9.57 9.07 0.16
N GLU A 353 10.82 9.48 0.43
CA GLU A 353 11.46 10.74 0.00
C GLU A 353 10.60 12.01 0.27
N THR A 354 10.88 12.72 1.38
CA THR A 354 10.06 13.88 1.81
C THR A 354 10.54 15.27 1.38
N ARG A 355 11.54 15.43 0.48
CA ARG A 355 11.94 16.78 -0.03
C ARG A 355 12.57 16.78 -1.42
N PRO A 356 12.40 17.85 -2.21
CA PRO A 356 13.34 18.15 -3.27
C PRO A 356 14.68 18.55 -2.62
N THR A 357 15.76 17.88 -3.00
CA THR A 357 17.09 18.48 -2.89
C THR A 357 17.10 19.74 -3.77
N ARG A 358 16.99 20.91 -3.16
CA ARG A 358 17.45 22.17 -3.74
C ARG A 358 18.59 22.71 -2.90
#